data_AF-L8PLR1-F1
#
_entry.id   AF-L8PLR1-F1
#
_cell.length_a   1.000
_cell.length_b   1.000
_cell.length_c   1.000
_cell.angle_alpha   90.00
_cell.angle_beta   90.00
_cell.angle_gamma   90.00
#
_symmetry.space_group_name_H-M   'P 1'
#
loop_
_entity.id
_entity.type
_entity.pdbx_description
1 polymer ?
#
loop_
_entity_poly.entity_id
_entity_poly.type
_entity_poly.pdbx_seq_one_letter_code
_entity_poly.pdbx_strand_id
1 'polypeptide(L)' 'MRAVLAVVEAGAGISVLPRYLVGPALAAGTVVQLHEPEFPPLNTLYLATRRGAPASPALVVVHEHLQGAAREWGGL' A
#
# COMPACT_ATOMS: atom_id res chain seq x y z
N MET A 1 2.78 10.01 -3.17
CA MET A 1 1.31 10.16 -3.25
C MET A 1 0.68 10.93 -2.09
N ARG A 2 1.35 11.12 -0.95
CA ARG A 2 0.81 11.94 0.17
C ARG A 2 0.42 13.38 -0.25
N ALA A 3 1.21 13.99 -1.13
CA ALA A 3 0.89 15.32 -1.69
C ALA A 3 -0.43 15.33 -2.47
N VAL A 4 -0.77 14.24 -3.17
CA VAL A 4 -2.03 14.14 -3.93
C VAL A 4 -3.23 14.13 -2.98
N LEU A 5 -3.13 13.39 -1.86
CA LEU A 5 -4.17 13.41 -0.83
C LEU A 5 -4.37 14.83 -0.26
N ALA A 6 -3.28 15.52 0.09
CA ALA A 6 -3.36 16.88 0.63
C ALA A 6 -4.04 17.87 -0.33
N VAL A 7 -3.77 17.75 -1.63
CA VAL A 7 -4.39 18.58 -2.67
C VAL A 7 -5.89 18.27 -2.83
N VAL A 8 -6.29 17.01 -2.71
CA VAL A 8 -7.70 16.59 -2.71
C VAL A 8 -8.43 17.10 -1.45
N GLU A 9 -7.82 16.97 -0.27
CA GLU A 9 -8.36 17.50 0.99
C GLU A 9 -8.52 19.03 0.94
N ALA A 10 -7.65 19.72 0.21
CA ALA A 10 -7.75 21.17 -0.05
C ALA A 10 -8.82 21.53 -1.09
N GLY A 11 -9.57 20.56 -1.63
CA GLY A 11 -10.68 20.79 -2.55
C GLY A 11 -10.30 20.95 -4.03
N ALA A 12 -9.07 20.59 -4.42
CA ALA A 12 -8.61 20.75 -5.80
C ALA A 12 -9.10 19.66 -6.79
N GLY A 13 -10.07 18.84 -6.39
CA GLY A 13 -10.74 17.87 -7.27
C GLY A 13 -10.76 16.44 -6.71
N ILE A 14 -10.68 15.46 -7.61
CA ILE A 14 -10.81 14.03 -7.32
C ILE A 14 -9.56 13.26 -7.78
N SER A 15 -9.24 12.16 -7.12
CA SER A 15 -8.12 11.28 -7.50
C SER A 15 -8.40 9.83 -7.09
N VAL A 16 -7.71 8.89 -7.74
CA VAL A 16 -7.62 7.49 -7.31
C VAL A 16 -6.38 7.33 -6.43
N LEU A 17 -6.54 6.79 -5.22
CA LEU A 17 -5.47 6.64 -4.24
C LEU A 17 -5.55 5.28 -3.53
N PRO A 18 -4.39 4.67 -3.18
CA PRO A 18 -4.38 3.44 -2.40
C PRO A 18 -5.10 3.57 -1.05
N ARG A 19 -5.91 2.56 -0.68
CA ARG A 19 -6.74 2.56 0.53
C ARG A 19 -5.95 2.82 1.81
N TYR A 20 -4.73 2.28 1.89
CA TYR A 20 -3.84 2.46 3.04
C TYR A 20 -3.37 3.91 3.23
N LEU A 21 -3.39 4.74 2.18
CA LEU A 21 -3.03 6.16 2.29
C LEU A 21 -4.21 7.02 2.75
N VAL A 22 -5.44 6.66 2.36
CA VAL A 22 -6.65 7.47 2.59
C VAL A 22 -7.48 7.01 3.78
N GLY A 23 -7.11 5.88 4.42
CA GLY A 23 -7.82 5.31 5.57
C GLY A 23 -8.22 6.32 6.64
N PRO A 24 -7.26 7.07 7.23
CA PRO A 24 -7.55 8.07 8.24
C PRO A 24 -8.44 9.22 7.74
N ALA A 25 -8.21 9.70 6.52
CA ALA A 25 -8.97 10.81 5.93
C ALA A 25 -10.43 10.43 5.66
N LEU A 26 -10.67 9.20 5.19
CA LEU A 26 -12.01 8.64 5.02
C LEU A 26 -12.72 8.46 6.38
N ALA A 27 -12.00 8.00 7.41
CA ALA A 27 -12.57 7.87 8.75
C ALA A 27 -12.92 9.22 9.39
N ALA A 28 -12.13 10.26 9.10
CA ALA A 28 -12.37 11.63 9.54
C ALA A 28 -13.42 12.37 8.69
N GLY A 29 -13.80 11.83 7.52
CA GLY A 29 -14.70 12.49 6.58
C GLY A 29 -14.08 13.69 5.84
N THR A 30 -12.76 13.86 5.89
CA THR A 30 -12.06 14.94 5.15
C THR A 30 -12.02 14.69 3.65
N VAL A 31 -12.14 13.42 3.26
CA VAL A 31 -12.42 12.99 1.89
C VAL A 31 -13.53 11.95 1.90
N VAL A 32 -14.17 11.74 0.75
CA VAL A 32 -15.20 10.71 0.57
C VAL A 32 -14.85 9.81 -0.61
N GLN A 33 -15.30 8.56 -0.54
CA GLN A 33 -15.17 7.62 -1.65
C GLN A 33 -16.28 7.89 -2.68
N LEU A 34 -15.89 8.24 -3.90
CA LEU A 34 -16.83 8.52 -4.99
C LEU A 34 -17.14 7.29 -5.84
N HIS A 35 -16.22 6.33 -5.92
CA HIS A 35 -16.35 5.12 -6.70
C HIS A 35 -15.57 3.98 -6.04
N GLU A 36 -16.19 2.80 -5.94
CA GLU A 36 -15.53 1.54 -5.63
C GLU A 36 -15.51 0.71 -6.91
N PRO A 37 -14.33 0.30 -7.42
CA PRO A 37 -14.26 -0.56 -8.59
C PRO A 37 -14.83 -1.95 -8.25
N GLU A 38 -15.52 -2.57 -9.21
CA GLU A 38 -16.09 -3.92 -9.05
C GLU A 38 -15.01 -4.97 -8.73
N PHE A 39 -13.80 -4.76 -9.26
CA PHE A 39 -12.64 -5.60 -9.01
C PHE A 39 -11.49 -4.75 -8.45
N PRO A 40 -10.81 -5.21 -7.40
CA PRO A 40 -9.64 -4.51 -6.90
C PRO A 40 -8.54 -4.48 -7.97
N PRO A 41 -7.77 -3.37 -8.07
CA PRO A 41 -6.66 -3.29 -9.00
C PRO A 41 -5.59 -4.31 -8.63
N LEU A 42 -5.14 -5.10 -9.61
CA LEU A 42 -4.07 -6.07 -9.40
C LEU A 42 -2.77 -5.35 -9.03
N ASN A 43 -2.28 -5.58 -7.80
CA ASN A 43 -1.01 -5.05 -7.33
C ASN A 43 -0.03 -6.19 -7.00
N THR A 44 0.93 -6.43 -7.87
CA THR A 44 1.97 -7.45 -7.66
C THR A 44 3.12 -6.88 -6.83
N LEU A 45 3.30 -7.39 -5.62
CA LEU A 45 4.44 -7.05 -4.77
C LEU A 45 5.58 -8.04 -4.99
N TYR A 46 6.81 -7.52 -5.05
CA TYR A 46 8.03 -8.32 -5.17
C TYR A 46 8.90 -8.12 -3.93
N LEU A 47 9.41 -9.23 -3.37
CA LEU A 47 10.44 -9.22 -2.34
C LEU A 47 11.80 -9.48 -3.00
N ALA A 48 12.57 -8.41 -3.23
CA ALA A 48 13.85 -8.47 -3.93
C ALA A 48 15.05 -8.43 -2.97
N THR A 49 16.08 -9.23 -3.24
CA THR A 49 17.34 -9.26 -2.49
C THR A 49 18.55 -9.12 -3.41
N ARG A 50 19.70 -8.69 -2.87
CA ARG A 50 20.94 -8.53 -3.66
C ARG A 50 21.45 -9.90 -4.11
N ARG A 51 21.59 -10.09 -5.42
CA ARG A 51 22.21 -11.29 -6.01
C ARG A 51 23.68 -11.42 -5.61
N GLY A 52 24.09 -12.61 -5.16
CA GLY A 52 25.49 -12.98 -4.95
C GLY A 52 26.15 -12.48 -3.65
N ALA A 53 25.43 -11.72 -2.81
CA ALA A 53 25.92 -11.38 -1.48
C ALA A 53 25.50 -12.46 -0.47
N PRO A 54 26.37 -12.86 0.48
CA PRO A 54 25.95 -13.70 1.58
C PRO A 54 24.85 -12.98 2.36
N ALA A 55 23.70 -13.63 2.51
CA ALA A 55 22.60 -13.08 3.30
C ALA A 55 23.08 -12.95 4.75
N SER A 56 23.07 -11.73 5.29
CA SER A 56 23.27 -11.57 6.72
C SER A 56 22.15 -12.33 7.46
N PRO A 57 22.41 -12.88 8.66
CA PRO A 57 21.36 -13.56 9.44
C PRO A 57 20.12 -12.68 9.65
N ALA A 58 20.32 -11.36 9.83
CA ALA A 58 19.22 -10.40 9.93
C ALA A 58 18.37 -10.33 8.64
N LEU A 59 19.02 -10.37 7.46
CA LEU A 59 18.29 -10.37 6.18
C LEU A 59 17.45 -11.64 6.02
N VAL A 60 17.96 -12.80 6.42
CA VAL A 60 17.21 -14.06 6.39
C VAL A 60 15.96 -13.96 7.27
N VAL A 61 16.11 -13.48 8.51
CA VAL A 61 14.99 -13.34 9.45
C VAL A 61 13.92 -12.40 8.91
N VAL A 62 14.30 -11.22 8.41
CA VAL A 62 13.34 -10.26 7.84
C VAL A 62 12.67 -10.81 6.60
N HIS A 63 13.42 -11.50 5.74
CA HIS A 63 12.88 -12.09 4.52
C HIS A 63 11.83 -13.17 4.83
N GLU A 64 12.13 -14.09 5.74
CA GLU A 64 11.18 -15.12 6.19
C GLU A 64 9.94 -14.51 6.85
N HIS A 65 10.13 -13.48 7.69
CA HIS A 65 9.02 -12.79 8.33
C HIS A 65 8.09 -12.12 7.31
N LEU A 66 8.66 -11.42 6.31
CA LEU A 66 7.88 -10.77 5.25
C LEU A 66 7.15 -11.80 4.38
N GLN A 67 7.77 -12.94 4.07
CA GLN A 67 7.09 -14.03 3.35
C GLN A 67 5.96 -14.65 4.16
N GLY A 68 6.15 -14.82 5.47
CA GLY A 68 5.11 -15.29 6.38
C GLY A 68 3.92 -14.34 6.40
N ALA A 69 4.16 -13.06 6.67
CA ALA A 69 3.13 -12.02 6.67
C ALA A 69 2.41 -11.92 5.31
N ALA A 70 3.12 -12.07 4.20
CA ALA A 70 2.54 -11.98 2.86
C ALA A 70 1.44 -13.01 2.58
N ARG A 71 1.45 -14.16 3.26
CA ARG A 71 0.39 -15.17 3.13
C ARG A 71 -0.95 -14.69 3.70
N GLU A 72 -0.92 -13.73 4.61
CA GLU A 72 -2.12 -13.18 5.26
C GLU A 72 -2.67 -11.95 4.53
N TRP A 73 -1.96 -11.41 3.53
CA TRP A 73 -2.30 -10.12 2.93
C TRP A 73 -3.60 -10.11 2.08
N GLY A 74 -4.24 -11.24 1.83
CA GLY A 74 -5.49 -11.30 1.06
C GLY A 74 -5.36 -10.67 -0.33
N GLY A 75 -6.48 -10.30 -0.95
CA GLY A 75 -6.47 -9.45 -2.14
C GLY A 75 -6.07 -8.03 -1.76
N LEU A 76 -4.80 -7.68 -1.97
CA LEU A 76 -4.31 -6.31 -1.89
C LEU A 76 -4.92 -5.41 -2.96
#